data_AF-A0A936CHY7-F1
#
_entry.id   AF-A0A936CHY7-F1
#
_cell.length_a   1.000
_cell.length_b   1.000
_cell.length_c   1.000
_cell.angle_alpha   90.00
_cell.angle_beta   90.00
_cell.angle_gamma   90.00
#
_symmetry.space_group_name_H-M   'P 1'
#
loop_
_entity.id
_entity.type
_entity.pdbx_description
1 polymer ?
#
loop_
_entity_poly.entity_id
_entity_poly.type
_entity_poly.pdbx_seq_one_letter_code
_entity_poly.pdbx_strand_id
1 'polypeptide(L)'
;MQLGGAVAEAAQENMQYVAELLISEDMGAIEKISAKLEQNRVRNVETMKKLDAMKFDAEGSRLYAALKERRKIFIDKRNGVIELLKKARYSEGRMQFDETLVPVVTEYKKALADFSAYQRKMVSQKVEAAEIANRNSRTVVAVALLVLLAGGALGAFLIARSVTRPLREAVEVADAVARGELGREVVVDGKDETSQLLNSMRGMVDTLKRFSEAQNEIAQKHAAGTISFRMPSQEFRGVYCEMAEKLNELVASHIAVKMRVVNIVKAYAEGDFSSQMEQLLG
;
A
#
# COMPACT_ATOMS: atom_id res chain seq x y z
N MET A 1 -20.62 -4.22 32.31
CA MET A 1 -20.78 -4.77 33.69
C MET A 1 -20.99 -6.27 33.58
N GLN A 2 -20.24 -7.09 34.32
CA GLN A 2 -20.42 -8.56 34.28
C GLN A 2 -21.70 -8.94 35.02
N LEU A 3 -22.55 -9.76 34.39
CA LEU A 3 -23.86 -10.12 34.95
C LEU A 3 -23.75 -10.82 36.32
N GLY A 4 -22.68 -11.59 36.57
CA GLY A 4 -22.44 -12.22 37.88
C GLY A 4 -22.23 -11.20 39.00
N GLY A 5 -21.56 -10.08 38.71
CA GLY A 5 -21.41 -8.97 39.66
C GLY A 5 -22.75 -8.29 39.99
N ALA A 6 -23.61 -8.10 39.00
CA ALA A 6 -24.94 -7.53 39.20
C ALA A 6 -25.85 -8.44 40.06
N VAL A 7 -25.73 -9.77 39.92
CA VAL A 7 -26.43 -10.72 40.81
C VAL A 7 -25.90 -10.63 42.25
N ALA A 8 -24.60 -10.44 42.43
CA ALA A 8 -23.99 -10.32 43.75
C ALA A 8 -24.43 -9.05 44.48
N GLU A 9 -24.44 -7.92 43.78
CA GLU A 9 -24.94 -6.63 44.28
C GLU A 9 -26.41 -6.72 44.68
N ALA A 10 -27.25 -7.27 43.80
CA ALA A 10 -28.67 -7.46 44.09
C ALA A 10 -28.90 -8.44 45.27
N ALA A 11 -28.06 -9.46 45.45
CA ALA A 11 -28.15 -10.35 46.61
C ALA A 11 -27.80 -9.64 47.93
N GLN A 12 -26.80 -8.75 47.91
CA GLN A 12 -26.40 -7.95 49.06
C GLN A 12 -27.48 -6.94 49.46
N GLU A 13 -28.04 -6.20 48.50
CA GLU A 13 -29.15 -5.27 48.74
C GLU A 13 -30.37 -6.00 49.34
N ASN A 14 -30.71 -7.19 48.83
CA ASN A 14 -31.82 -7.99 49.38
C ASN A 14 -31.60 -8.35 50.85
N MET A 15 -30.36 -8.66 51.23
CA MET A 15 -30.03 -8.96 52.62
C MET A 15 -30.14 -7.73 53.51
N GLN A 16 -29.71 -6.58 53.00
CA GLN A 16 -29.84 -5.32 53.71
C GLN A 16 -31.31 -4.97 53.96
N TYR A 17 -32.18 -5.09 52.94
CA TYR A 17 -33.60 -4.82 53.11
C TYR A 17 -34.27 -5.76 54.12
N VAL A 18 -33.92 -7.06 54.14
CA VAL A 18 -34.45 -8.00 55.13
C VAL A 18 -33.97 -7.65 56.54
N ALA A 19 -32.71 -7.23 56.70
CA ALA A 19 -32.20 -6.77 57.99
C ALA A 19 -32.89 -5.48 58.46
N GLU A 20 -33.15 -4.52 57.55
CA GLU A 20 -33.90 -3.30 57.84
C GLU A 20 -35.35 -3.58 58.26
N LEU A 21 -36.02 -4.55 57.61
CA LEU A 21 -37.37 -4.99 58.00
C LEU A 21 -37.43 -5.62 59.39
N LEU A 22 -36.35 -6.28 59.83
CA LEU A 22 -36.27 -6.93 61.15
C LEU A 22 -36.12 -5.94 62.32
N ILE A 23 -35.75 -4.68 62.04
CA ILE A 23 -35.53 -3.63 63.05
C ILE A 23 -36.51 -2.46 62.93
N SER A 24 -37.38 -2.47 61.92
CA SER A 24 -38.32 -1.38 61.66
C SER A 24 -39.64 -1.62 62.39
N GLU A 25 -40.07 -0.64 63.19
CA GLU A 25 -41.37 -0.61 63.87
C GLU A 25 -42.37 0.34 63.18
N ASP A 26 -41.89 1.18 62.26
CA ASP A 26 -42.73 2.10 61.48
C ASP A 26 -43.33 1.42 60.24
N MET A 27 -44.67 1.43 60.16
CA MET A 27 -45.42 0.86 59.03
C MET A 27 -45.10 1.54 57.70
N GLY A 28 -44.86 2.86 57.70
CA GLY A 28 -44.50 3.59 56.48
C GLY A 28 -43.12 3.21 55.95
N ALA A 29 -42.15 3.00 56.83
CA ALA A 29 -40.83 2.47 56.49
C ALA A 29 -40.90 1.02 56.00
N ILE A 30 -41.68 0.15 56.66
CA ILE A 30 -41.87 -1.26 56.25
C ILE A 30 -42.40 -1.36 54.82
N GLU A 31 -43.39 -0.53 54.44
CA GLU A 31 -43.98 -0.53 53.10
C GLU A 31 -42.94 -0.12 52.04
N LYS A 32 -42.19 0.96 52.31
CA LYS A 32 -41.12 1.44 51.41
C LYS A 32 -39.98 0.42 51.24
N ILE A 33 -39.53 -0.21 52.32
CA ILE A 33 -38.47 -1.23 52.27
C ILE A 33 -38.96 -2.47 51.51
N SER A 34 -40.21 -2.89 51.73
CA SER A 34 -40.83 -4.00 51.02
C SER A 34 -40.93 -3.75 49.51
N ALA A 35 -41.28 -2.53 49.10
CA ALA A 35 -41.33 -2.16 47.68
C ALA A 35 -39.94 -2.22 47.02
N LYS A 36 -38.89 -1.70 47.70
CA LYS A 36 -37.50 -1.79 47.21
C LYS A 36 -37.01 -3.24 47.10
N LEU A 37 -37.35 -4.07 48.10
CA LEU A 37 -37.03 -5.49 48.10
C LEU A 37 -37.66 -6.21 46.90
N GLU A 38 -38.94 -5.93 46.59
CA GLU A 38 -39.61 -6.56 45.46
C GLU A 38 -39.04 -6.10 44.11
N GLN A 39 -38.80 -4.80 43.94
CA GLN A 39 -38.15 -4.26 42.74
C GLN A 39 -36.79 -4.92 42.48
N ASN A 40 -35.97 -5.07 43.53
CA ASN A 40 -34.67 -5.69 43.42
C ASN A 40 -34.77 -7.20 43.14
N ARG A 41 -35.79 -7.89 43.66
CA ARG A 41 -36.07 -9.30 43.32
C ARG A 41 -36.37 -9.48 41.83
N VAL A 42 -37.22 -8.62 41.25
CA VAL A 42 -37.54 -8.64 39.81
C VAL A 42 -36.26 -8.45 38.99
N ARG A 43 -35.46 -7.42 39.30
CA ARG A 43 -34.17 -7.15 38.64
C ARG A 43 -33.20 -8.33 38.73
N ASN A 44 -33.12 -8.99 39.88
CA ASN A 44 -32.25 -10.15 40.07
C ASN A 44 -32.73 -11.35 39.23
N VAL A 45 -34.04 -11.59 39.15
CA VAL A 45 -34.62 -12.65 38.30
C VAL A 45 -34.33 -12.40 36.82
N GLU A 46 -34.49 -11.17 36.33
CA GLU A 46 -34.14 -10.83 34.94
C GLU A 46 -32.65 -11.02 34.65
N THR A 47 -31.79 -10.62 35.58
CA THR A 47 -30.34 -10.82 35.45
C THR A 47 -29.99 -12.31 35.38
N MET A 48 -30.67 -13.15 36.17
CA MET A 48 -30.51 -14.60 36.11
C MET A 48 -31.00 -15.21 34.80
N LYS A 49 -32.15 -14.75 34.26
CA LYS A 49 -32.63 -15.18 32.93
C LYS A 49 -31.59 -14.89 31.83
N LYS A 50 -30.93 -13.72 31.90
CA LYS A 50 -29.84 -13.38 30.97
C LYS A 50 -28.64 -14.32 31.13
N LEU A 51 -28.33 -14.75 32.35
CA LEU A 51 -27.27 -15.74 32.61
C LEU A 51 -27.66 -17.15 32.14
N ASP A 52 -28.93 -17.56 32.28
CA ASP A 52 -29.41 -18.87 31.81
C ASP A 52 -29.30 -19.00 30.27
N ALA A 53 -29.43 -17.89 29.55
CA ALA A 53 -29.26 -17.85 28.09
C ALA A 53 -27.79 -17.88 27.63
N MET A 54 -26.82 -17.76 28.55
CA MET A 54 -25.40 -17.77 28.21
C MET A 54 -24.86 -19.19 28.10
N LYS A 55 -23.96 -19.39 27.14
CA LYS A 55 -23.16 -20.62 27.03
C LYS A 55 -21.89 -20.48 27.84
N PHE A 56 -21.67 -21.41 28.76
CA PHE A 56 -20.45 -21.52 29.55
C PHE A 56 -19.65 -22.75 29.11
N ASP A 57 -18.34 -22.73 29.36
CA ASP A 57 -17.52 -23.95 29.27
C ASP A 57 -17.83 -24.89 30.46
N ALA A 58 -17.08 -25.99 30.58
CA ALA A 58 -17.28 -26.97 31.65
C ALA A 58 -17.09 -26.37 33.06
N GLU A 59 -16.11 -25.48 33.26
CA GLU A 59 -15.83 -24.84 34.54
C GLU A 59 -16.94 -23.83 34.90
N GLY A 60 -17.30 -22.97 33.95
CA GLY A 60 -18.35 -21.97 34.12
C GLY A 60 -19.72 -22.60 34.33
N SER A 61 -20.04 -23.69 33.62
CA SER A 61 -21.29 -24.45 33.79
C SER A 61 -21.39 -25.04 35.20
N ARG A 62 -20.29 -25.61 35.71
CA ARG A 62 -20.21 -26.15 37.08
C ARG A 62 -20.41 -25.06 38.14
N LEU A 63 -19.72 -23.93 37.99
CA LEU A 63 -19.83 -22.79 38.90
C LEU A 63 -21.23 -22.16 38.87
N TYR A 64 -21.82 -22.02 37.68
CA TYR A 64 -23.18 -21.50 37.52
C TYR A 64 -24.23 -22.43 38.12
N ALA A 65 -24.10 -23.74 37.93
CA ALA A 65 -24.98 -24.73 38.55
C ALA A 65 -24.94 -24.65 40.09
N ALA A 66 -23.73 -24.57 40.66
CA ALA A 66 -23.55 -24.37 42.10
C ALA A 66 -24.18 -23.05 42.58
N LEU A 67 -24.01 -21.96 41.81
CA LEU A 67 -24.63 -20.67 42.10
C LEU A 67 -26.17 -20.77 42.13
N LYS A 68 -26.78 -21.43 41.14
CA LYS A 68 -28.25 -21.62 41.09
C LYS A 68 -28.76 -22.40 42.29
N GLU A 69 -28.06 -23.45 42.68
CA GLU A 69 -28.44 -24.27 43.83
C GLU A 69 -28.37 -23.48 45.13
N ARG A 70 -27.25 -22.78 45.39
CA ARG A 70 -27.12 -21.91 46.57
C ARG A 70 -28.14 -20.78 46.58
N ARG A 71 -28.46 -20.20 45.41
CA ARG A 71 -29.48 -19.17 45.26
C ARG A 71 -30.88 -19.67 45.62
N LYS A 72 -31.23 -20.90 45.22
CA LYS A 72 -32.52 -21.51 45.55
C LYS A 72 -32.69 -21.62 47.07
N ILE A 73 -31.69 -22.20 47.75
CA ILE A 73 -31.68 -22.33 49.22
C ILE A 73 -31.79 -20.96 49.90
N PHE A 74 -31.05 -19.96 49.41
CA PHE A 74 -31.12 -18.58 49.90
C PHE A 74 -32.52 -17.98 49.77
N ILE A 75 -33.14 -18.09 48.60
CA ILE A 75 -34.49 -17.58 48.34
C ILE A 75 -35.51 -18.24 49.28
N ASP A 76 -35.43 -19.55 49.44
CA ASP A 76 -36.36 -20.31 50.27
C ASP A 76 -36.27 -19.90 51.75
N LYS A 77 -35.05 -19.82 52.30
CA LYS A 77 -34.83 -19.38 53.70
C LYS A 77 -35.23 -17.92 53.93
N ARG A 78 -34.89 -17.03 52.98
CA ARG A 78 -35.27 -15.62 53.04
C ARG A 78 -36.80 -15.45 53.02
N ASN A 79 -37.49 -16.17 52.14
CA ASN A 79 -38.95 -16.10 52.07
C ASN A 79 -39.58 -16.54 53.40
N GLY A 80 -39.01 -17.57 54.06
CA GLY A 80 -39.43 -17.97 55.41
C GLY A 80 -39.37 -16.83 56.44
N VAL A 81 -38.24 -16.10 56.47
CA VAL A 81 -38.08 -14.93 57.35
C VAL A 81 -39.11 -13.84 57.01
N ILE A 82 -39.29 -13.52 55.73
CA ILE A 82 -40.28 -12.50 55.29
C ILE A 82 -41.71 -12.90 55.70
N GLU A 83 -42.08 -14.18 55.58
CA GLU A 83 -43.41 -14.65 55.97
C GLU A 83 -43.66 -14.58 57.48
N LEU A 84 -42.63 -14.79 58.32
CA LEU A 84 -42.74 -14.56 59.76
C LEU A 84 -42.94 -13.08 60.09
N LEU A 85 -42.22 -12.19 59.40
CA LEU A 85 -42.35 -10.74 59.56
C LEU A 85 -43.75 -10.25 59.18
N LYS A 86 -44.33 -10.74 58.07
CA LYS A 86 -45.70 -10.41 57.67
C LYS A 86 -46.76 -10.84 58.68
N LYS A 87 -46.49 -11.88 59.47
CA LYS A 87 -47.36 -12.38 60.54
C LYS A 87 -47.08 -11.73 61.90
N ALA A 88 -46.28 -10.67 61.94
CA ALA A 88 -45.83 -10.00 63.15
C ALA A 88 -45.07 -10.90 64.15
N ARG A 89 -44.48 -12.01 63.68
CA ARG A 89 -43.68 -12.95 64.48
C ARG A 89 -42.20 -12.57 64.45
N TYR A 90 -41.89 -11.38 64.98
CA TYR A 90 -40.57 -10.75 64.85
C TYR A 90 -39.43 -11.51 65.55
N SER A 91 -39.67 -12.07 66.74
CA SER A 91 -38.67 -12.84 67.50
C SER A 91 -38.26 -14.12 66.77
N GLU A 92 -39.24 -14.86 66.27
CA GLU A 92 -39.01 -16.07 65.46
C GLU A 92 -38.37 -15.73 64.11
N GLY A 93 -38.77 -14.60 63.50
CA GLY A 93 -38.14 -14.09 62.28
C GLY A 93 -36.67 -13.77 62.47
N ARG A 94 -36.30 -13.16 63.61
CA ARG A 94 -34.91 -12.86 63.97
C ARG A 94 -34.10 -14.12 64.26
N MET A 95 -34.65 -15.06 65.03
CA MET A 95 -34.00 -16.36 65.28
C MET A 95 -33.75 -17.11 63.95
N GLN A 96 -34.75 -17.17 63.06
CA GLN A 96 -34.60 -17.81 61.76
C GLN A 96 -33.60 -17.06 60.86
N PHE A 97 -33.55 -15.72 60.94
CA PHE A 97 -32.57 -14.93 60.21
C PHE A 97 -31.13 -15.27 60.66
N ASP A 98 -30.87 -15.25 61.96
CA ASP A 98 -29.54 -15.48 62.53
C ASP A 98 -29.08 -16.92 62.37
N GLU A 99 -29.92 -17.90 62.73
CA GLU A 99 -29.52 -19.31 62.76
C GLU A 99 -29.55 -19.99 61.38
N THR A 100 -30.39 -19.51 60.46
CA THR A 100 -30.60 -20.21 59.17
C THR A 100 -30.26 -19.38 57.96
N LEU A 101 -30.60 -18.09 57.92
CA LEU A 101 -30.40 -17.27 56.72
C LEU A 101 -28.95 -16.77 56.61
N VAL A 102 -28.34 -16.33 57.72
CA VAL A 102 -26.95 -15.82 57.73
C VAL A 102 -25.94 -16.87 57.22
N PRO A 103 -25.95 -18.16 57.66
CA PRO A 103 -25.03 -19.16 57.12
C PRO A 103 -25.21 -19.42 55.62
N VAL A 104 -26.46 -19.44 55.15
CA VAL A 104 -26.80 -19.65 53.73
C VAL A 104 -26.32 -18.48 52.86
N VAL A 105 -26.33 -17.27 53.39
CA VAL A 105 -25.82 -16.07 52.70
C VAL A 105 -24.32 -16.14 52.50
N THR A 106 -23.56 -16.65 53.47
CA THR A 106 -22.12 -16.85 53.33
C THR A 106 -21.80 -17.80 52.19
N GLU A 107 -22.48 -18.94 52.12
CA GLU A 107 -22.34 -19.92 51.04
C GLU A 107 -22.75 -19.36 49.67
N TYR A 108 -23.84 -18.59 49.62
CA TYR A 108 -24.29 -17.95 48.39
C TYR A 108 -23.32 -16.86 47.91
N LYS A 109 -22.81 -16.03 48.82
CA LYS A 109 -21.77 -15.02 48.54
C LYS A 109 -20.50 -15.67 47.99
N LYS A 110 -20.07 -16.80 48.54
CA LYS A 110 -18.93 -17.54 48.03
C LYS A 110 -19.18 -18.01 46.59
N ALA A 111 -20.32 -18.62 46.31
CA ALA A 111 -20.66 -19.07 44.96
C ALA A 111 -20.73 -17.91 43.95
N LEU A 112 -21.23 -16.74 44.37
CA LEU A 112 -21.24 -15.51 43.57
C LEU A 112 -19.82 -15.00 43.28
N ALA A 113 -18.93 -15.03 44.26
CA ALA A 113 -17.54 -14.61 44.11
C ALA A 113 -16.78 -15.55 43.16
N ASP A 114 -16.94 -16.87 43.33
CA ASP A 114 -16.31 -17.89 42.48
C ASP A 114 -16.75 -17.73 41.01
N PHE A 115 -18.05 -17.57 40.76
CA PHE A 115 -18.58 -17.36 39.41
C PHE A 115 -18.15 -16.02 38.80
N SER A 116 -18.11 -14.94 39.60
CA SER A 116 -17.64 -13.64 39.12
C SER A 116 -16.14 -13.65 38.80
N ALA A 117 -15.33 -14.38 39.57
CA ALA A 117 -13.92 -14.57 39.29
C ALA A 117 -13.70 -15.32 37.95
N TYR A 118 -14.48 -16.37 37.70
CA TYR A 118 -14.51 -17.05 36.40
C TYR A 118 -14.86 -16.08 35.26
N GLN A 119 -15.92 -15.27 35.40
CA GLN A 119 -16.29 -14.31 34.37
C GLN A 119 -15.18 -13.29 34.09
N ARG A 120 -14.48 -12.80 35.13
CA ARG A 120 -13.29 -11.92 34.97
C ARG A 120 -12.16 -12.60 34.19
N LYS A 121 -11.82 -13.84 34.55
CA LYS A 121 -10.78 -14.63 33.87
C LYS A 121 -11.10 -14.85 32.39
N MET A 122 -12.36 -15.17 32.06
CA MET A 122 -12.77 -15.38 30.66
C MET A 122 -12.73 -14.10 29.84
N VAL A 123 -13.06 -12.95 30.44
CA VAL A 123 -12.97 -11.65 29.76
C VAL A 123 -11.52 -11.29 29.47
N SER A 124 -10.59 -11.45 30.43
CA SER A 124 -9.17 -11.12 30.19
C SER A 124 -8.55 -12.03 29.13
N GLN A 125 -8.82 -13.33 29.17
CA GLN A 125 -8.34 -14.28 28.15
C GLN A 125 -8.84 -13.94 26.74
N LYS A 126 -10.11 -13.53 26.60
CA LYS A 126 -10.66 -13.12 25.31
C LYS A 126 -10.06 -11.80 24.80
N VAL A 127 -9.75 -10.86 25.70
CA VAL A 127 -9.08 -9.60 25.34
C VAL A 127 -7.66 -9.85 24.84
N GLU A 128 -6.88 -10.65 25.56
CA GLU A 128 -5.50 -11.01 25.16
C GLU A 128 -5.45 -11.74 23.81
N ALA A 129 -6.35 -12.70 23.59
CA ALA A 129 -6.45 -13.41 22.31
C ALA A 129 -6.82 -12.47 21.14
N ALA A 130 -7.71 -11.51 21.37
CA ALA A 130 -8.10 -10.51 20.37
C ALA A 130 -6.95 -9.55 20.04
N GLU A 131 -6.17 -9.15 21.02
CA GLU A 131 -4.98 -8.30 20.82
C GLU A 131 -3.90 -9.00 19.99
N ILE A 132 -3.63 -10.28 20.25
CA ILE A 132 -2.68 -11.09 19.46
C ILE A 132 -3.16 -11.23 18.01
N ALA A 133 -4.45 -11.53 17.80
CA ALA A 133 -5.03 -11.62 16.46
C ALA A 133 -4.91 -10.29 15.69
N ASN A 134 -5.21 -9.17 16.34
CA ASN A 134 -5.12 -7.84 15.73
C ASN A 134 -3.67 -7.45 15.41
N ARG A 135 -2.70 -7.81 16.26
CA ARG A 135 -1.27 -7.59 16.01
C ARG A 135 -0.80 -8.33 14.76
N ASN A 136 -1.18 -9.60 14.63
CA ASN A 136 -0.85 -10.41 13.45
C ASN A 136 -1.50 -9.82 12.18
N SER A 137 -2.76 -9.38 12.25
CA SER A 137 -3.44 -8.72 11.12
C SER A 137 -2.74 -7.42 10.70
N ARG A 138 -2.34 -6.56 11.65
CA ARG A 138 -1.62 -5.31 11.33
C ARG A 138 -0.25 -5.56 10.69
N THR A 139 0.50 -6.54 11.17
CA THR A 139 1.81 -6.89 10.60
C THR A 139 1.66 -7.43 9.17
N VAL A 140 0.66 -8.30 8.91
CA VAL A 140 0.41 -8.83 7.56
C VAL A 140 0.04 -7.71 6.58
N VAL A 141 -0.83 -6.77 6.98
CA VAL A 141 -1.19 -5.61 6.14
C VAL A 141 0.03 -4.71 5.88
N ALA A 142 0.85 -4.45 6.91
CA ALA A 142 2.06 -3.62 6.74
C ALA A 142 3.08 -4.27 5.78
N VAL A 143 3.32 -5.58 5.91
CA VAL A 143 4.21 -6.32 5.00
C VAL A 143 3.67 -6.34 3.58
N ALA A 144 2.37 -6.56 3.39
CA ALA A 144 1.75 -6.53 2.07
C ALA A 144 1.89 -5.15 1.39
N LEU A 145 1.69 -4.06 2.13
CA LEU A 145 1.90 -2.70 1.61
C LEU A 145 3.37 -2.44 1.23
N LEU A 146 4.33 -2.91 2.05
CA LEU A 146 5.75 -2.79 1.74
C LEU A 146 6.13 -3.56 0.47
N VAL A 147 5.60 -4.77 0.28
CA VAL A 147 5.84 -5.57 -0.94
C VAL A 147 5.26 -4.87 -2.18
N LEU A 148 4.05 -4.31 -2.07
CA LEU A 148 3.44 -3.54 -3.17
C LEU A 148 4.26 -2.31 -3.54
N LEU A 149 4.73 -1.55 -2.55
CA LEU A 149 5.58 -0.38 -2.78
C LEU A 149 6.93 -0.78 -3.40
N ALA A 150 7.57 -1.83 -2.89
CA ALA A 150 8.84 -2.32 -3.44
C ALA A 150 8.67 -2.83 -4.88
N GLY A 151 7.60 -3.56 -5.18
CA GLY A 151 7.28 -4.02 -6.53
C GLY A 151 7.05 -2.86 -7.50
N GLY A 152 6.27 -1.85 -7.08
CA GLY A 152 6.05 -0.64 -7.88
C GLY A 152 7.33 0.14 -8.16
N ALA A 153 8.17 0.34 -7.14
CA ALA A 153 9.45 1.02 -7.28
C ALA A 153 10.42 0.26 -8.21
N LEU A 154 10.48 -1.07 -8.08
CA LEU A 154 11.32 -1.91 -8.94
C LEU A 154 10.83 -1.86 -10.40
N GLY A 155 9.53 -1.98 -10.64
CA GLY A 155 8.94 -1.87 -11.98
C GLY A 155 9.25 -0.52 -12.64
N ALA A 156 9.04 0.58 -11.91
CA ALA A 156 9.37 1.93 -12.38
C ALA A 156 10.87 2.08 -12.68
N PHE A 157 11.74 1.55 -11.83
CA PHE A 157 13.19 1.56 -12.04
C PHE A 157 13.61 0.81 -13.31
N LEU A 158 13.04 -0.38 -13.54
CA LEU A 158 13.32 -1.17 -14.74
C LEU A 158 12.86 -0.45 -16.01
N ILE A 159 11.63 0.05 -16.04
CA ILE A 159 11.08 0.80 -17.20
C ILE A 159 11.90 2.07 -17.47
N ALA A 160 12.29 2.80 -16.42
CA ALA A 160 13.11 3.98 -16.57
C ALA A 160 14.47 3.64 -17.19
N ARG A 161 15.09 2.53 -16.77
CA ARG A 161 16.41 2.09 -17.24
C ARG A 161 16.39 1.51 -18.66
N SER A 162 15.43 0.65 -18.97
CA SER A 162 15.42 -0.10 -20.24
C SER A 162 14.57 0.54 -21.34
N VAL A 163 13.74 1.54 -21.03
CA VAL A 163 12.86 2.16 -22.03
C VAL A 163 12.99 3.68 -22.02
N THR A 164 12.71 4.32 -20.89
CA THR A 164 12.60 5.80 -20.86
C THR A 164 13.95 6.48 -21.15
N ARG A 165 15.04 5.98 -20.57
CA ARG A 165 16.39 6.53 -20.82
C ARG A 165 16.87 6.31 -22.27
N PRO A 166 16.86 5.08 -22.83
CA PRO A 166 17.23 4.86 -24.23
C PRO A 166 16.40 5.67 -25.23
N LEU A 167 15.08 5.80 -25.01
CA LEU A 167 14.22 6.62 -25.88
C LEU A 167 14.58 8.10 -25.81
N ARG A 168 14.89 8.62 -24.62
CA ARG A 168 15.37 10.00 -24.48
C ARG A 168 16.70 10.22 -25.20
N GLU A 169 17.62 9.27 -25.11
CA GLU A 169 18.88 9.32 -25.84
C GLU A 169 18.66 9.33 -27.36
N ALA A 170 17.72 8.52 -27.86
CA ALA A 170 17.36 8.52 -29.28
C ALA A 170 16.81 9.88 -29.74
N VAL A 171 15.97 10.54 -28.92
CA VAL A 171 15.48 11.90 -29.19
C VAL A 171 16.64 12.90 -29.23
N GLU A 172 17.53 12.86 -28.24
CA GLU A 172 18.69 13.76 -28.19
C GLU A 172 19.63 13.59 -29.41
N VAL A 173 19.83 12.35 -29.87
CA VAL A 173 20.62 12.05 -31.08
C VAL A 173 19.92 12.57 -32.32
N ALA A 174 18.60 12.36 -32.47
CA ALA A 174 17.84 12.86 -33.60
C ALA A 174 17.88 14.40 -33.69
N ASP A 175 17.72 15.07 -32.54
CA ASP A 175 17.81 16.53 -32.46
C ASP A 175 19.22 17.05 -32.81
N ALA A 176 20.27 16.34 -32.38
CA ALA A 176 21.65 16.67 -32.73
C ALA A 176 21.89 16.54 -34.25
N VAL A 177 21.42 15.45 -34.86
CA VAL A 177 21.48 15.25 -36.32
C VAL A 177 20.75 16.37 -37.06
N ALA A 178 19.57 16.78 -36.58
CA ALA A 178 18.80 17.87 -37.18
C ALA A 178 19.55 19.22 -37.14
N ARG A 179 20.45 19.42 -36.16
CA ARG A 179 21.34 20.60 -36.06
C ARG A 179 22.67 20.44 -36.81
N GLY A 180 22.93 19.29 -37.43
CA GLY A 180 24.20 18.98 -38.08
C GLY A 180 25.33 18.60 -37.12
N GLU A 181 25.02 18.30 -35.86
CA GLU A 181 25.98 17.89 -34.83
C GLU A 181 26.26 16.38 -34.91
N LEU A 182 27.20 15.97 -35.77
CA LEU A 182 27.50 14.55 -36.04
C LEU A 182 28.64 13.96 -35.17
N GLY A 183 29.18 14.74 -34.24
CA GLY A 183 30.31 14.34 -33.40
C GLY A 183 29.92 13.51 -32.17
N ARG A 184 28.62 13.34 -31.89
CA ARG A 184 28.15 12.66 -30.68
C ARG A 184 28.24 11.14 -30.86
N GLU A 185 28.86 10.48 -29.88
CA GLU A 185 28.85 9.02 -29.80
C GLU A 185 27.46 8.52 -29.41
N VAL A 186 26.90 7.61 -30.19
CA VAL A 186 25.64 6.92 -29.88
C VAL A 186 26.00 5.62 -29.15
N VAL A 187 25.76 5.55 -27.85
CA VAL A 187 26.05 4.34 -27.06
C VAL A 187 24.86 3.39 -27.19
N VAL A 188 25.13 2.11 -27.43
CA VAL A 188 24.10 1.06 -27.53
C VAL A 188 24.49 0.01 -26.53
N ASP A 189 23.68 -0.11 -25.49
CA ASP A 189 23.77 -1.16 -24.49
C ASP A 189 22.46 -1.97 -24.55
N GLY A 190 22.58 -3.30 -24.61
CA GLY A 190 21.44 -4.21 -24.67
C GLY A 190 21.12 -4.83 -26.03
N LYS A 191 20.04 -5.61 -26.05
CA LYS A 191 19.55 -6.38 -27.21
C LYS A 191 18.04 -6.20 -27.45
N ASP A 192 17.42 -5.26 -26.75
CA ASP A 192 15.99 -4.99 -26.87
C ASP A 192 15.69 -4.04 -28.05
N GLU A 193 14.42 -3.74 -28.25
CA GLU A 193 13.93 -2.88 -29.32
C GLU A 193 14.52 -1.46 -29.23
N THR A 194 14.80 -0.95 -28.03
CA THR A 194 15.40 0.36 -27.86
C THR A 194 16.88 0.36 -28.22
N SER A 195 17.60 -0.73 -27.92
CA SER A 195 18.98 -0.93 -28.41
C SER A 195 19.02 -1.05 -29.93
N GLN A 196 18.05 -1.73 -30.55
CA GLN A 196 17.94 -1.83 -32.01
C GLN A 196 17.68 -0.46 -32.67
N LEU A 197 16.82 0.36 -32.06
CA LEU A 197 16.57 1.74 -32.49
C LEU A 197 17.85 2.58 -32.42
N LEU A 198 18.54 2.59 -31.27
CA LEU A 198 19.79 3.35 -31.10
C LEU A 198 20.88 2.86 -32.06
N ASN A 199 20.96 1.55 -32.33
CA ASN A 199 21.90 1.02 -33.31
C ASN A 199 21.58 1.48 -34.75
N SER A 200 20.30 1.53 -35.11
CA SER A 200 19.86 2.07 -36.41
C SER A 200 20.19 3.57 -36.53
N MET A 201 19.98 4.35 -35.46
CA MET A 201 20.36 5.76 -35.39
C MET A 201 21.87 5.96 -35.50
N ARG A 202 22.68 5.12 -34.85
CA ARG A 202 24.14 5.14 -34.99
C ARG A 202 24.56 4.96 -36.45
N GLY A 203 24.01 3.95 -37.13
CA GLY A 203 24.30 3.72 -38.55
C GLY A 203 23.94 4.90 -39.45
N MET A 204 22.86 5.62 -39.13
CA MET A 204 22.50 6.87 -39.80
C MET A 204 23.52 7.98 -39.56
N VAL A 205 23.91 8.21 -38.30
CA VAL A 205 24.95 9.21 -37.92
C VAL A 205 26.28 8.90 -38.60
N ASP A 206 26.72 7.64 -38.60
CA ASP A 206 27.98 7.20 -39.22
C ASP A 206 27.99 7.42 -40.73
N THR A 207 26.82 7.27 -41.39
CA THR A 207 26.69 7.52 -42.82
C THR A 207 26.80 9.02 -43.12
N LEU A 208 26.10 9.86 -42.35
CA LEU A 208 26.17 11.32 -42.47
C LEU A 208 27.59 11.84 -42.20
N LYS A 209 28.25 11.31 -41.17
CA LYS A 209 29.60 11.70 -40.79
C LYS A 209 30.61 11.39 -41.91
N ARG A 210 30.59 10.16 -42.44
CA ARG A 210 31.45 9.77 -43.57
C ARG A 210 31.19 10.63 -44.82
N PHE A 211 29.94 10.96 -45.10
CA PHE A 211 29.61 11.82 -46.24
C PHE A 211 30.18 13.24 -46.07
N SER A 212 30.03 13.82 -44.88
CA SER A 212 30.60 15.14 -44.54
C SER A 212 32.12 15.13 -44.59
N GLU A 213 32.77 14.09 -44.08
CA GLU A 213 34.22 13.90 -44.14
C GLU A 213 34.72 13.80 -45.60
N ALA A 214 34.05 13.00 -46.43
CA ALA A 214 34.36 12.90 -47.86
C ALA A 214 34.20 14.24 -48.58
N GLN A 215 33.18 15.04 -48.24
CA GLN A 215 32.98 16.37 -48.81
C GLN A 215 34.12 17.32 -48.42
N ASN A 216 34.52 17.30 -47.15
CA ASN A 216 35.65 18.09 -46.66
C ASN A 216 36.97 17.67 -47.30
N GLU A 217 37.19 16.38 -47.52
CA GLU A 217 38.39 15.89 -48.20
C GLU A 217 38.49 16.44 -49.62
N ILE A 218 37.41 16.43 -50.39
CA ILE A 218 37.39 17.02 -51.75
C ILE A 218 37.76 18.49 -51.68
N ALA A 219 37.14 19.25 -50.78
CA ALA A 219 37.43 20.67 -50.62
C ALA A 219 38.92 20.91 -50.32
N GLN A 220 39.50 20.12 -49.41
CA GLN A 220 40.93 20.20 -49.06
C GLN A 220 41.84 19.83 -50.23
N LYS A 221 41.57 18.71 -50.92
CA LYS A 221 42.38 18.24 -52.07
C LYS A 221 42.34 19.24 -53.23
N HIS A 222 41.18 19.81 -53.53
CA HIS A 222 41.02 20.83 -54.58
C HIS A 222 41.71 22.14 -54.22
N ALA A 223 41.63 22.59 -52.96
CA ALA A 223 42.36 23.75 -52.47
C ALA A 223 43.89 23.55 -52.56
N ALA A 224 44.37 22.31 -52.36
CA ALA A 224 45.77 21.93 -52.55
C ALA A 224 46.17 21.71 -54.03
N GLY A 225 45.28 21.98 -54.99
CA GLY A 225 45.56 21.87 -56.43
C GLY A 225 45.29 20.50 -57.04
N THR A 226 44.87 19.50 -56.25
CA THR A 226 44.50 18.16 -56.75
C THR A 226 43.06 18.15 -57.27
N ILE A 227 42.81 18.89 -58.35
CA ILE A 227 41.46 19.10 -58.89
C ILE A 227 40.86 17.86 -59.58
N SER A 228 41.67 16.82 -59.84
CA SER A 228 41.19 15.54 -60.38
C SER A 228 40.57 14.63 -59.32
N PHE A 229 40.73 14.95 -58.03
CA PHE A 229 40.17 14.15 -56.93
C PHE A 229 38.63 14.22 -56.95
N ARG A 230 37.99 13.09 -56.68
CA ARG A 230 36.54 12.92 -56.71
C ARG A 230 36.05 12.24 -55.44
N MET A 231 34.80 12.52 -55.07
CA MET A 231 34.12 11.81 -53.99
C MET A 231 34.04 10.32 -54.32
N PRO A 232 34.33 9.40 -53.37
CA PRO A 232 34.15 7.96 -53.58
C PRO A 232 32.66 7.58 -53.54
N SER A 233 31.91 7.86 -54.63
CA SER A 233 30.46 7.64 -54.68
C SER A 233 30.04 6.19 -54.39
N GLN A 234 30.87 5.23 -54.79
CA GLN A 234 30.64 3.79 -54.63
C GLN A 234 30.58 3.33 -53.16
N GLU A 235 31.11 4.12 -52.23
CA GLU A 235 31.05 3.83 -50.78
C GLU A 235 29.70 4.23 -50.16
N PHE A 236 28.93 5.06 -50.86
CA PHE A 236 27.62 5.52 -50.43
C PHE A 236 26.49 4.73 -51.11
N ARG A 237 25.29 4.80 -50.53
CA ARG A 237 24.10 4.08 -51.05
C ARG A 237 22.92 5.02 -51.17
N GLY A 238 22.00 4.69 -52.08
CA GLY A 238 20.77 5.47 -52.31
C GLY A 238 21.07 6.94 -52.62
N VAL A 239 20.33 7.84 -52.00
CA VAL A 239 20.43 9.29 -52.23
C VAL A 239 21.86 9.83 -51.96
N TYR A 240 22.60 9.27 -51.00
CA TYR A 240 23.98 9.71 -50.74
C TYR A 240 24.93 9.40 -51.89
N CYS A 241 24.74 8.26 -52.58
CA CYS A 241 25.51 7.93 -53.78
C CYS A 241 25.20 8.92 -54.90
N GLU A 242 23.91 9.16 -55.16
CA GLU A 242 23.45 10.11 -56.18
C GLU A 242 23.97 11.54 -55.90
N MET A 243 23.97 11.98 -54.64
CA MET A 243 24.54 13.28 -54.25
C MET A 243 26.05 13.35 -54.52
N ALA A 244 26.79 12.27 -54.22
CA ALA A 244 28.23 12.20 -54.49
C ALA A 244 28.54 12.26 -55.99
N GLU A 245 27.77 11.53 -56.80
CA GLU A 245 27.89 11.52 -58.27
C GLU A 245 27.59 12.90 -58.86
N LYS A 246 26.47 13.52 -58.46
CA LYS A 246 26.11 14.88 -58.90
C LYS A 246 27.14 15.92 -58.51
N LEU A 247 27.71 15.83 -57.30
CA LEU A 247 28.79 16.73 -56.88
C LEU A 247 30.05 16.55 -57.75
N ASN A 248 30.40 15.30 -58.06
CA ASN A 248 31.50 15.00 -58.97
C ASN A 248 31.27 15.56 -60.38
N GLU A 249 30.07 15.40 -60.94
CA GLU A 249 29.68 15.95 -62.23
C GLU A 249 29.73 17.48 -62.25
N LEU A 250 29.17 18.12 -61.23
CA LEU A 250 29.18 19.57 -61.09
C LEU A 250 30.62 20.11 -61.10
N VAL A 251 31.49 19.56 -60.25
CA VAL A 251 32.90 19.95 -60.18
C VAL A 251 33.63 19.70 -61.52
N ALA A 252 33.35 18.57 -62.17
CA ALA A 252 33.93 18.26 -63.48
C ALA A 252 33.56 19.30 -64.54
N SER A 253 32.30 19.73 -64.57
CA SER A 253 31.81 20.71 -65.54
C SER A 253 32.56 22.05 -65.41
N HIS A 254 32.81 22.51 -64.18
CA HIS A 254 33.59 23.72 -63.93
C HIS A 254 35.06 23.57 -64.30
N ILE A 255 35.68 22.41 -64.02
CA ILE A 255 37.07 22.13 -64.44
C ILE A 255 37.19 22.11 -65.96
N ALA A 256 36.22 21.52 -66.66
CA ALA A 256 36.23 21.47 -68.12
C ALA A 256 36.24 22.87 -68.74
N VAL A 257 35.46 23.83 -68.20
CA VAL A 257 35.51 25.24 -68.63
C VAL A 257 36.91 25.83 -68.39
N LYS A 258 37.48 25.65 -67.19
CA LYS A 258 38.81 26.18 -66.85
C LYS A 258 39.91 25.62 -67.76
N MET A 259 39.87 24.32 -68.05
CA MET A 259 40.85 23.69 -68.95
C MET A 259 40.72 24.17 -70.39
N ARG A 260 39.50 24.44 -70.86
CA ARG A 260 39.30 25.09 -72.17
C ARG A 260 39.99 26.46 -72.23
N VAL A 261 39.86 27.29 -71.19
CA VAL A 261 40.56 28.58 -71.10
C VAL A 261 42.07 28.38 -71.14
N VAL A 262 42.62 27.46 -70.35
CA VAL A 262 44.06 27.16 -70.33
C VAL A 262 44.56 26.74 -71.72
N ASN A 263 43.81 25.89 -72.42
CA ASN A 263 44.16 25.45 -73.78
C ASN A 263 44.15 26.60 -74.80
N ILE A 264 43.17 27.50 -74.74
CA ILE A 264 43.11 28.69 -75.62
C ILE A 264 44.28 29.62 -75.33
N VAL A 265 44.55 29.91 -74.05
CA VAL A 265 45.69 30.76 -73.63
C VAL A 265 47.02 30.17 -74.10
N LYS A 266 47.16 28.84 -74.03
CA LYS A 266 48.33 28.13 -74.56
C LYS A 266 48.46 28.29 -76.07
N ALA A 267 47.37 28.08 -76.83
CA ALA A 267 47.38 28.27 -78.29
C ALA A 267 47.80 29.69 -78.68
N TYR A 268 47.31 30.69 -77.95
CA TYR A 268 47.68 32.10 -78.17
C TYR A 268 49.15 32.37 -77.86
N ALA A 269 49.69 31.77 -76.79
CA ALA A 269 51.11 31.88 -76.46
C ALA A 269 52.01 31.21 -77.50
N GLU A 270 51.51 30.19 -78.21
CA GLU A 270 52.18 29.49 -79.31
C GLU A 270 51.98 30.21 -80.67
N GLY A 271 51.23 31.32 -80.70
CA GLY A 271 51.00 32.16 -81.89
C GLY A 271 49.78 31.78 -82.73
N ASP A 272 48.96 30.83 -82.29
CA ASP A 272 47.69 30.47 -82.93
C ASP A 272 46.53 31.28 -82.35
N PHE A 273 46.10 32.32 -83.06
CA PHE A 273 44.97 33.18 -82.68
C PHE A 273 43.62 32.74 -83.27
N SER A 274 43.55 31.58 -83.94
CA SER A 274 42.31 31.10 -84.56
C SER A 274 41.32 30.51 -83.55
N SER A 275 41.81 30.05 -82.40
CA SER A 275 41.01 29.49 -81.32
C SER A 275 40.20 30.58 -80.61
N GLN A 276 38.87 30.44 -80.51
CA GLN A 276 38.00 31.38 -79.80
C GLN A 276 37.21 30.71 -78.69
N MET A 277 36.99 31.43 -77.60
CA MET A 277 36.18 30.95 -76.49
C MET A 277 34.70 31.09 -76.84
N GLU A 278 33.96 29.99 -76.74
CA GLU A 278 32.50 29.99 -76.88
C GLU A 278 31.86 30.82 -75.75
N GLN A 279 30.81 31.58 -76.08
CA GLN A 279 30.14 32.44 -75.11
C GLN A 279 29.51 31.58 -74.01
N LEU A 280 29.93 31.82 -72.76
CA LEU A 280 29.32 31.16 -71.61
C LEU A 280 27.93 31.76 -71.36
N LEU A 281 26.92 30.89 -71.29
CA LEU A 281 25.57 31.29 -70.90
C LEU A 281 25.56 31.50 -69.38
N GLY A 282 25.18 32.71 -68.96
CA GLY A 282 25.03 33.12 -67.57
C GLY A 282 23.60 33.53 -67.27
#